data_AF-A0A9D9SXA7-F1
#
_entry.id   AF-A0A9D9SXA7-F1
#
_cell.length_a   1.000
_cell.length_b   1.000
_cell.length_c   1.000
_cell.angle_alpha   90.00
_cell.angle_beta   90.00
_cell.angle_gamma   90.00
#
_symmetry.space_group_name_H-M   'P 1'
#
loop_
_entity.id
_entity.type
_entity.pdbx_description
1 polymer ?
#
loop_
_entity_poly.entity_id
_entity_poly.type
_entity_poly.pdbx_seq_one_letter_code
_entity_poly.pdbx_strand_id
1 'polypeptide(L)'
;LFQLNSFNNGHRYELKKSHVVYFVDNGIRNALIRAFQPFEYRNDIPELWRNWVISERRKANQYANRTPDTYFWLTHTKQEVDYIEITGETAIGYKMQWDKKRAIKIPSSFQEAYPTIKVTGVNRSTFWTFIQKK
;
A
#
# COMPACT_ATOMS: atom_id res chain seq x y z
N LEU A 1 15.59 2.12 -0.30
CA LEU A 1 14.34 2.83 0.10
C LEU A 1 13.61 3.29 -1.15
N PHE A 2 12.31 3.55 -1.08
CA PHE A 2 11.56 4.28 -2.10
C PHE A 2 10.36 5.00 -1.49
N GLN A 3 9.84 5.97 -2.23
CA GLN A 3 8.77 6.85 -1.76
C GLN A 3 7.54 6.67 -2.63
N LEU A 4 6.36 6.71 -2.00
CA LEU A 4 5.10 6.94 -2.70
C LEU A 4 4.59 8.32 -2.33
N ASN A 5 4.19 9.08 -3.34
CA ASN A 5 3.59 10.39 -3.17
C ASN A 5 2.09 10.28 -2.91
N SER A 6 1.52 11.30 -2.26
CA SER A 6 0.10 11.33 -1.96
C SER A 6 -0.72 11.55 -3.23
N PHE A 7 -1.61 10.61 -3.52
CA PHE A 7 -2.61 10.72 -4.56
C PHE A 7 -3.68 11.72 -4.11
N ASN A 8 -3.99 12.69 -4.96
CA ASN A 8 -5.01 13.69 -4.70
C ASN A 8 -5.53 14.30 -6.01
N ASN A 9 -6.76 14.77 -6.02
CA ASN A 9 -7.38 15.51 -7.13
C ASN A 9 -7.85 16.92 -6.70
N GLY A 10 -7.45 17.35 -5.49
CA GLY A 10 -7.79 18.66 -4.94
C GLY A 10 -8.89 18.66 -3.88
N HIS A 11 -9.52 17.51 -3.57
CA HIS A 11 -10.50 17.43 -2.47
C HIS A 11 -9.95 17.96 -1.14
N ARG A 12 -10.82 18.60 -0.36
CA ARG A 12 -10.45 19.38 0.84
C ARG A 12 -9.77 18.54 1.93
N TYR A 13 -10.20 17.30 2.11
CA TYR A 13 -9.79 16.46 3.24
C TYR A 13 -8.62 15.51 2.94
N GLU A 14 -8.13 15.51 1.71
CA GLU A 14 -6.99 14.68 1.28
C GLU A 14 -5.66 15.32 1.63
N LEU A 15 -4.66 14.50 1.95
CA LEU A 15 -3.29 14.99 2.02
C LEU A 15 -2.77 15.28 0.61
N LYS A 16 -2.29 16.51 0.40
CA LYS A 16 -1.83 16.96 -0.94
C LYS A 16 -0.33 16.84 -1.14
N LYS A 17 0.47 17.14 -0.12
CA LYS A 17 1.95 17.21 -0.18
C LYS A 17 2.58 16.32 0.90
N SER A 18 2.19 15.05 0.91
CA SER A 18 2.74 14.04 1.82
C SER A 18 3.39 12.91 1.02
N HIS A 19 4.27 12.16 1.67
CA HIS A 19 4.90 10.97 1.13
C HIS A 19 5.00 9.90 2.21
N VAL A 20 4.97 8.63 1.79
CA VAL A 20 5.30 7.50 2.65
C VAL A 20 6.56 6.82 2.12
N VAL A 21 7.44 6.42 3.03
CA VAL A 21 8.71 5.75 2.70
C VAL A 21 8.59 4.26 2.99
N TYR A 22 8.92 3.44 2.00
CA TYR A 22 9.01 2.00 2.13
C TYR A 22 10.46 1.50 1.98
N PHE A 23 10.78 0.45 2.73
CA PHE A 23 12.05 -0.24 2.70
C PHE A 23 11.97 -1.42 1.74
N VAL A 24 12.97 -1.52 0.86
CA VAL A 24 13.14 -2.65 -0.06
C VAL A 24 13.47 -3.94 0.71
N ASP A 25 14.09 -3.79 1.88
CA ASP A 25 14.43 -4.85 2.82
C ASP A 25 13.85 -4.53 4.20
N ASN A 26 13.01 -5.43 4.71
CA ASN A 26 12.43 -5.33 6.05
C ASN A 26 13.48 -5.44 7.16
N GLY A 27 14.62 -6.09 6.93
CA GLY A 27 15.73 -6.16 7.88
C GLY A 27 16.27 -4.78 8.23
N ILE A 28 16.43 -3.91 7.22
CA ILE A 28 16.84 -2.51 7.41
C ILE A 28 15.78 -1.73 8.20
N ARG A 29 14.49 -1.92 7.87
CA ARG A 29 13.39 -1.32 8.64
C ARG A 29 13.45 -1.74 10.10
N ASN A 30 13.57 -3.05 10.35
CA ASN A 30 13.62 -3.64 11.68
C ASN A 30 14.82 -3.15 12.49
N ALA A 31 15.99 -3.02 11.86
CA ALA A 31 17.19 -2.44 12.46
C ALA A 31 16.94 -1.00 12.92
N LEU A 32 16.31 -0.18 12.07
CA LEU A 32 16.03 1.23 12.36
C LEU A 32 15.08 1.40 13.57
N ILE A 33 14.03 0.59 13.65
CA ILE A 33 13.06 0.66 14.76
C ILE A 33 13.40 -0.26 15.94
N ARG A 34 14.55 -0.94 15.89
CA ARG A 34 15.01 -1.94 16.87
C ARG A 34 13.99 -3.06 17.15
N ALA A 35 13.20 -3.44 16.14
CA ALA A 35 12.17 -4.46 16.26
C ALA A 35 12.66 -5.79 15.69
N PHE A 36 13.32 -6.57 16.54
CA PHE A 36 13.75 -7.96 16.25
C PHE A 36 13.04 -9.00 17.11
N GLN A 37 12.02 -8.58 17.84
CA GLN A 37 11.20 -9.47 18.65
C GLN A 37 10.54 -10.53 17.76
N PRO A 38 10.32 -11.76 18.28
CA PRO A 38 9.52 -12.78 17.59
C PRO A 38 8.17 -12.24 17.16
N PHE A 39 7.63 -12.77 16.06
CA PHE A 39 6.48 -12.23 15.36
C PHE A 39 5.26 -12.02 16.25
N GLU A 40 5.03 -12.92 17.20
CA GLU A 40 3.91 -12.95 18.15
C GLU A 40 3.93 -11.76 19.13
N TYR A 41 5.11 -11.20 19.40
CA TYR A 41 5.29 -10.09 20.35
C TYR A 41 5.38 -8.73 19.65
N ARG A 42 5.18 -8.68 18.33
CA ARG A 42 5.26 -7.45 17.55
C ARG A 42 3.94 -6.69 17.58
N ASN A 43 4.03 -5.37 17.72
CA ASN A 43 2.90 -4.45 17.62
C ASN A 43 2.82 -3.74 16.25
N ASP A 44 3.79 -3.95 15.37
CA ASP A 44 3.93 -3.27 14.06
C ASP A 44 3.68 -4.23 12.87
N ILE A 45 2.95 -5.32 13.11
CA ILE A 45 2.68 -6.35 12.10
C ILE A 45 2.00 -5.77 10.84
N PRO A 46 0.95 -4.91 10.94
CA PRO A 46 0.33 -4.33 9.76
C PRO A 46 1.30 -3.50 8.90
N GLU A 47 2.17 -2.72 9.54
CA GLU A 47 3.17 -1.88 8.88
C GLU A 47 4.28 -2.73 8.24
N LEU A 48 4.75 -3.76 8.95
CA LEU A 48 5.75 -4.71 8.44
C LEU A 48 5.23 -5.45 7.21
N TRP A 49 3.98 -5.93 7.29
CA TRP A 49 3.29 -6.60 6.19
C TRP A 49 3.14 -5.69 4.97
N ARG A 50 2.59 -4.49 5.16
CA ARG A 50 2.38 -3.51 4.10
C ARG A 50 3.69 -3.12 3.42
N ASN A 51 4.74 -2.85 4.20
CA ASN A 51 6.07 -2.57 3.66
C ASN A 51 6.60 -3.71 2.79
N TRP A 52 6.50 -4.95 3.30
CA TRP A 52 6.94 -6.13 2.57
C TRP A 52 6.19 -6.30 1.24
N VAL A 53 4.86 -6.35 1.28
CA VAL A 53 4.02 -6.61 0.10
C VAL A 53 4.24 -5.57 -1.00
N ILE A 54 4.31 -4.28 -0.63
CA ILE A 54 4.54 -3.21 -1.60
C ILE A 54 5.98 -3.28 -2.15
N SER A 55 6.97 -3.62 -1.33
CA SER A 55 8.35 -3.82 -1.80
C SER A 55 8.46 -4.98 -2.78
N GLU A 56 7.77 -6.11 -2.54
CA GLU A 56 7.76 -7.26 -3.44
C GLU A 56 7.02 -6.96 -4.74
N ARG A 57 5.90 -6.22 -4.67
CA ARG A 57 5.21 -5.74 -5.88
C ARG A 57 6.11 -4.87 -6.74
N ARG A 58 6.84 -3.94 -6.12
CA ARG A 58 7.79 -3.09 -6.83
C ARG A 58 8.89 -3.91 -7.51
N LYS A 59 9.47 -4.89 -6.81
CA LYS A 59 10.48 -5.81 -7.39
C LYS A 59 9.87 -6.60 -8.57
N ALA A 60 8.66 -7.13 -8.41
CA ALA A 60 7.98 -7.86 -9.49
C ALA A 60 7.64 -6.99 -10.71
N ASN A 61 7.33 -5.70 -10.51
CA ASN A 61 7.17 -4.75 -11.60
C ASN A 61 8.52 -4.52 -12.31
N GLN A 62 9.60 -4.29 -11.56
CA GLN A 62 10.94 -4.10 -12.10
C GLN A 62 11.44 -5.32 -12.90
N TYR A 63 11.31 -6.54 -12.36
CA TYR A 63 11.72 -7.76 -13.06
C TYR A 63 10.94 -8.03 -14.35
N ALA A 64 9.73 -7.50 -14.45
CA ALA A 64 8.90 -7.58 -15.64
C ALA A 64 9.01 -6.34 -16.54
N ASN A 65 9.98 -5.44 -16.30
CA ASN A 65 10.16 -4.18 -17.02
C ASN A 65 8.90 -3.30 -17.06
N ARG A 66 8.13 -3.29 -15.97
CA ARG A 66 6.95 -2.44 -15.78
C ARG A 66 7.27 -1.28 -14.86
N THR A 67 6.83 -0.09 -15.24
CA THR A 67 7.03 1.14 -14.49
C THR A 67 5.68 1.85 -14.26
N PRO A 68 4.74 1.25 -13.50
CA PRO A 68 3.50 1.92 -13.17
C PRO A 68 3.78 3.16 -12.31
N ASP A 69 2.97 4.19 -12.45
CA ASP A 69 2.98 5.30 -11.50
C ASP A 69 2.35 4.82 -10.19
N THR A 70 3.02 5.11 -9.08
CA THR A 70 2.66 4.55 -7.78
C THR A 70 2.44 5.62 -6.73
N TYR A 71 1.33 5.49 -6.00
CA TYR A 71 0.89 6.47 -5.01
C TYR A 71 0.32 5.78 -3.77
N PHE A 72 0.09 6.54 -2.72
CA PHE A 72 -0.80 6.18 -1.61
C PHE A 72 -1.88 7.25 -1.48
N TRP A 73 -3.00 6.95 -0.83
CA TRP A 73 -4.00 7.97 -0.53
C TRP A 73 -4.30 7.99 0.96
N LEU A 74 -4.36 9.18 1.55
CA LEU A 74 -4.62 9.40 2.96
C LEU A 74 -5.40 10.70 3.17
N THR A 75 -6.37 10.67 4.08
CA THR A 75 -7.11 11.86 4.52
C THR A 75 -6.63 12.38 5.86
N HIS A 76 -6.98 13.62 6.19
CA HIS A 76 -6.80 14.19 7.53
C HIS A 76 -7.56 13.43 8.62
N THR A 77 -8.60 12.66 8.26
CA THR A 77 -9.36 11.76 9.15
C THR A 77 -8.78 10.34 9.21
N LYS A 78 -7.56 10.13 8.72
CA LYS A 78 -6.84 8.84 8.71
C LYS A 78 -7.52 7.73 7.92
N GLN A 79 -8.31 8.07 6.90
CA GLN A 79 -8.79 7.09 5.94
C GLN A 79 -7.73 6.88 4.87
N GLU A 80 -7.44 5.62 4.54
CA GLU A 80 -6.30 5.28 3.68
C GLU A 80 -6.62 4.24 2.62
N VAL A 81 -5.93 4.38 1.48
CA VAL A 81 -5.66 3.35 0.48
C VAL A 81 -4.14 3.26 0.36
N ASP A 82 -3.60 2.07 0.64
CA ASP A 82 -2.17 1.88 0.93
C ASP A 82 -1.27 2.03 -0.28
N TYR A 83 -1.81 1.65 -1.44
CA TYR A 83 -1.06 1.55 -2.67
C TYR A 83 -2.00 1.71 -3.86
N ILE A 84 -1.68 2.62 -4.76
CA ILE A 84 -2.41 2.85 -6.01
C ILE A 84 -1.40 2.67 -7.13
N GLU A 85 -1.72 1.81 -8.10
CA GLU A 85 -0.95 1.66 -9.34
C GLU A 85 -1.74 2.25 -10.50
N ILE A 86 -1.09 3.08 -11.30
CA ILE A 86 -1.62 3.61 -12.54
C ILE A 86 -0.76 3.08 -13.68
N THR A 87 -1.39 2.38 -14.61
CA THR A 87 -0.76 1.84 -15.81
C THR A 87 -1.55 2.32 -17.03
N GLY A 88 -0.98 3.27 -17.77
CA GLY A 88 -1.70 3.95 -18.85
C GLY A 88 -2.95 4.65 -18.31
N GLU A 89 -4.11 4.29 -18.84
CA GLU A 89 -5.41 4.87 -18.44
C GLU A 89 -6.07 4.15 -17.25
N THR A 90 -5.52 3.03 -16.80
CA THR A 90 -6.12 2.22 -15.73
C THR A 90 -5.46 2.50 -14.39
N ALA A 91 -6.28 2.88 -13.40
CA ALA A 91 -5.86 3.05 -12.01
C ALA A 91 -6.55 2.01 -11.11
N ILE A 92 -5.76 1.38 -10.23
CA ILE A 92 -6.27 0.38 -9.26
C ILE A 92 -5.69 0.68 -7.88
N GLY A 93 -6.57 0.80 -6.90
CA GLY A 93 -6.21 0.93 -5.49
C GLY A 93 -6.12 -0.42 -4.79
N TYR A 94 -5.26 -0.50 -3.79
CA TYR A 94 -5.06 -1.69 -2.97
C TYR A 94 -5.02 -1.32 -1.50
N LYS A 95 -5.70 -2.15 -0.70
CA LYS A 95 -5.69 -2.04 0.76
C LYS A 95 -5.17 -3.32 1.39
N MET A 96 -4.14 -3.18 2.21
CA MET A 96 -3.36 -4.25 2.79
C MET A 96 -3.93 -4.61 4.16
N GLN A 97 -4.15 -5.91 4.39
CA GLN A 97 -4.63 -6.42 5.67
C GLN A 97 -3.93 -7.73 5.98
N TRP A 98 -3.16 -7.75 7.07
CA TRP A 98 -2.43 -8.97 7.48
C TRP A 98 -3.39 -10.12 7.82
N ASP A 99 -4.38 -9.86 8.67
CA ASP A 99 -5.32 -10.88 9.13
C ASP A 99 -6.29 -11.31 8.02
N LYS A 100 -6.30 -12.61 7.69
CA LYS A 100 -7.22 -13.19 6.69
C LYS A 100 -8.69 -13.09 7.11
N LYS A 101 -8.98 -13.12 8.41
CA LYS A 101 -10.36 -13.12 8.94
C LYS A 101 -10.96 -11.72 9.01
N ARG A 102 -10.11 -10.69 9.07
CA ARG A 102 -10.56 -9.30 9.19
C ARG A 102 -11.02 -8.78 7.84
N ALA A 103 -12.29 -8.39 7.76
CA ALA A 103 -12.84 -7.76 6.57
C ALA A 103 -12.08 -6.47 6.22
N ILE A 104 -11.73 -6.33 4.94
CA ILE A 104 -11.02 -5.15 4.43
C ILE A 104 -12.06 -4.06 4.17
N LYS A 105 -12.01 -3.01 4.99
CA LYS A 105 -12.90 -1.85 4.87
C LYS A 105 -12.34 -0.84 3.89
N ILE A 106 -12.95 -0.76 2.71
CA ILE A 106 -12.65 0.27 1.72
C ILE A 106 -13.27 1.58 2.22
N PRO A 107 -12.52 2.69 2.28
CA PRO A 107 -13.10 3.99 2.65
C PRO A 107 -14.14 4.44 1.62
N SER A 108 -15.37 4.73 2.08
CA SER A 108 -16.43 5.25 1.21
C SER A 108 -16.03 6.58 0.57
N SER A 109 -15.37 7.44 1.35
CA SER A 109 -14.80 8.71 0.90
C SER A 109 -13.84 8.58 -0.28
N PHE A 110 -13.06 7.49 -0.36
CA PHE A 110 -12.20 7.24 -1.52
C PHE A 110 -13.03 6.89 -2.74
N GLN A 111 -14.06 6.06 -2.58
CA GLN A 111 -14.95 5.69 -3.69
C GLN A 111 -15.78 6.89 -4.18
N GLU A 112 -16.18 7.78 -3.28
CA GLU A 112 -16.86 9.03 -3.62
C GLU A 112 -15.93 9.99 -4.38
N ALA A 113 -14.68 10.12 -3.94
CA ALA A 113 -13.67 10.97 -4.59
C ALA A 113 -13.19 10.40 -5.94
N TYR A 114 -13.09 9.07 -6.05
CA TYR A 114 -12.55 8.36 -7.20
C TYR A 114 -13.46 7.19 -7.61
N PRO A 115 -14.64 7.46 -8.17
CA PRO A 115 -15.63 6.42 -8.48
C PRO A 115 -15.16 5.41 -9.54
N THR A 116 -14.19 5.79 -10.37
CA THR A 116 -13.62 4.93 -11.42
C THR A 116 -12.51 4.01 -10.91
N ILE A 117 -11.90 4.31 -9.77
CA ILE A 117 -10.76 3.55 -9.23
C ILE A 117 -11.27 2.44 -8.32
N LYS A 118 -11.20 1.20 -8.82
CA LYS A 118 -11.53 0.03 -8.01
C LYS A 118 -10.47 -0.19 -6.93
N VAL A 119 -10.91 -0.41 -5.69
CA VAL A 119 -10.03 -0.77 -4.57
C VAL A 119 -10.17 -2.25 -4.27
N THR A 120 -9.05 -2.97 -4.30
CA THR A 120 -9.00 -4.41 -4.00
C THR A 120 -8.29 -4.66 -2.68
N GLY A 121 -8.85 -5.57 -1.87
CA GLY A 121 -8.21 -6.00 -0.64
C GLY A 121 -7.13 -7.05 -0.87
N VAL A 122 -5.96 -6.86 -0.24
CA VAL A 122 -4.84 -7.78 -0.29
C VAL A 122 -4.55 -8.30 1.12
N ASN A 123 -4.61 -9.61 1.29
CA ASN A 123 -4.32 -10.27 2.55
C ASN A 123 -3.34 -11.43 2.38
N ARG A 124 -3.01 -12.12 3.48
CA ARG A 124 -2.10 -13.27 3.47
C ARG A 124 -2.48 -14.41 2.52
N SER A 125 -3.73 -14.50 2.08
CA SER A 125 -4.17 -15.50 1.09
C SER A 125 -4.10 -15.00 -0.34
N THR A 126 -4.20 -13.69 -0.56
CA THR A 126 -4.32 -13.09 -1.91
C THR A 126 -3.07 -12.31 -2.35
N PHE A 127 -2.10 -12.11 -1.48
CA PHE A 127 -0.88 -11.33 -1.79
C PHE A 127 -0.10 -11.88 -2.98
N TRP A 128 -0.06 -13.20 -3.16
CA TRP A 128 0.67 -13.81 -4.25
C TRP A 128 0.07 -13.44 -5.61
N THR A 129 -1.26 -13.51 -5.72
CA THR A 129 -1.99 -13.05 -6.91
C THR A 129 -1.75 -11.56 -7.17
N PHE A 130 -1.70 -10.74 -6.12
CA PHE A 130 -1.37 -9.33 -6.23
C PHE A 130 0.05 -9.09 -6.79
N ILE A 131 1.06 -9.82 -6.30
CA ILE A 131 2.45 -9.68 -6.79
C ILE A 131 2.56 -10.11 -8.26
N GLN A 132 1.92 -11.22 -8.65
CA GLN A 132 2.01 -11.77 -10.01
C GLN A 132 1.18 -11.04 -11.05
N LYS A 133 0.18 -10.24 -10.64
CA LYS A 133 -0.76 -9.57 -11.55
C LYS A 133 0.01 -8.76 -12.60
N LYS A 134 -0.28 -8.97 -13.89
CA LYS A 134 0.37 -8.23 -14.99
C LYS A 134 -0.10 -6.78 -15.05
#